data_AF-A0A2S9G965-F1
#
_entry.id   AF-A0A2S9G965-F1
#
_cell.length_a   1.000
_cell.length_b   1.000
_cell.length_c   1.000
_cell.angle_alpha   90.00
_cell.angle_beta   90.00
_cell.angle_gamma   90.00
#
_symmetry.space_group_name_H-M   'P 1'
#
loop_
_entity.id
_entity.type
_entity.pdbx_description
1 polymer ?
#
loop_
_entity_poly.entity_id
_entity_poly.type
_entity_poly.pdbx_seq_one_letter_code
_entity_poly.pdbx_strand_id
1 'polypeptide(L)'
;PTGFDPQVWGITPDMANSIDRVALWNLVATVDAFLSAGFSPTGLMRWVHPSLVASTQGTGMGGLTSMQTMFHGNLLDMNKPNDIL
;
A
#
# COMPACT_ATOMS: atom_id res chain seq x y z
N PRO A 1 -4.05 -7.23 -10.56
CA PRO A 1 -4.20 -8.09 -11.76
C PRO A 1 -2.84 -8.28 -12.46
N THR A 2 -2.68 -9.30 -13.32
CA THR A 2 -1.51 -9.42 -14.21
C THR A 2 -1.43 -8.18 -15.11
N GLY A 3 -0.23 -7.62 -15.29
CA GLY A 3 -0.04 -6.37 -16.06
C GLY A 3 -0.45 -5.09 -15.33
N PHE A 4 -0.89 -5.16 -14.07
CA PHE A 4 -1.11 -3.95 -13.26
C PHE A 4 0.19 -3.17 -13.07
N ASP A 5 0.19 -1.92 -13.53
CA ASP A 5 1.26 -0.95 -13.34
C ASP A 5 0.80 0.17 -12.37
N PRO A 6 1.32 0.22 -11.14
CA PRO A 6 0.97 1.28 -10.18
C PRO A 6 1.48 2.65 -10.60
N GLN A 7 2.50 2.75 -11.47
CA GLN A 7 3.09 4.03 -11.84
C GLN A 7 2.15 4.90 -12.68
N VAL A 8 1.21 4.27 -13.41
CA VAL A 8 0.13 4.96 -14.12
C VAL A 8 -0.77 5.76 -13.16
N TRP A 9 -0.82 5.37 -11.88
CA TRP A 9 -1.57 6.06 -10.83
C TRP A 9 -0.75 7.13 -10.09
N GLY A 10 0.44 7.46 -10.59
CA GLY A 10 1.32 8.47 -10.00
C GLY A 10 2.19 7.95 -8.84
N ILE A 11 2.20 6.65 -8.61
CA ILE A 11 3.09 6.02 -7.62
C ILE A 11 4.53 6.04 -8.16
N THR A 12 5.47 6.55 -7.38
CA THR A 12 6.87 6.63 -7.80
C THR A 12 7.49 5.24 -7.96
N PRO A 13 8.47 5.06 -8.87
CA PRO A 13 9.16 3.77 -9.02
C PRO A 13 9.81 3.28 -7.72
N ASP A 14 10.36 4.20 -6.94
CA ASP A 14 10.96 3.90 -5.64
C ASP A 14 9.94 3.30 -4.66
N MET A 15 8.79 3.95 -4.51
CA MET A 15 7.70 3.44 -3.66
C MET A 15 7.11 2.13 -4.21
N ALA A 16 7.00 1.99 -5.54
CA ALA A 16 6.51 0.76 -6.15
C ALA A 16 7.41 -0.46 -5.87
N ASN A 17 8.71 -0.23 -5.66
CA ASN A 17 9.68 -1.28 -5.38
C ASN A 17 9.87 -1.56 -3.88
N SER A 18 9.42 -0.66 -3.00
CA SER A 18 9.64 -0.77 -1.55
C SER A 18 8.49 -1.39 -0.77
N ILE A 19 7.29 -1.51 -1.35
CA ILE A 19 6.11 -2.04 -0.65
C ILE A 19 5.48 -3.24 -1.36
N ASP A 20 4.78 -4.08 -0.60
CA ASP A 20 4.06 -5.21 -1.17
C ASP A 20 3.00 -4.79 -2.19
N ARG A 21 2.78 -5.67 -3.16
CA ARG A 21 1.75 -5.50 -4.20
C ARG A 21 0.35 -5.27 -3.64
N VAL A 22 0.02 -5.86 -2.49
CA VAL A 22 -1.28 -5.65 -1.84
C VAL A 22 -1.44 -4.22 -1.30
N ALA A 23 -0.35 -3.61 -0.82
CA ALA A 23 -0.35 -2.22 -0.37
C ALA A 23 -0.53 -1.26 -1.55
N LEU A 24 0.09 -1.54 -2.69
CA LEU A 24 -0.11 -0.78 -3.93
C LEU A 24 -1.58 -0.80 -4.39
N TRP A 25 -2.21 -1.98 -4.38
CA TRP A 25 -3.65 -2.08 -4.71
C TRP A 25 -4.51 -1.29 -3.73
N ASN A 26 -4.14 -1.34 -2.46
CA ASN A 26 -4.86 -0.64 -1.43
C ASN A 26 -4.81 0.88 -1.59
N LEU A 27 -3.63 1.43 -1.91
CA LEU A 27 -3.47 2.85 -2.21
C LEU A 27 -4.36 3.28 -3.38
N VAL A 28 -4.31 2.53 -4.49
CA VAL A 28 -5.12 2.82 -5.68
C VAL A 28 -6.62 2.76 -5.36
N ALA A 29 -7.08 1.72 -4.67
CA ALA A 29 -8.49 1.58 -4.29
C ALA A 29 -8.94 2.71 -3.35
N THR A 30 -8.07 3.16 -2.44
CA THR A 30 -8.37 4.28 -1.54
C THR A 30 -8.53 5.58 -2.32
N VAL A 31 -7.62 5.85 -3.27
CA VAL A 31 -7.73 7.04 -4.15
C VAL A 31 -9.02 6.99 -4.95
N ASP A 32 -9.33 5.86 -5.58
CA ASP A 32 -10.55 5.67 -6.36
C ASP A 32 -11.82 5.88 -5.52
N ALA A 33 -11.82 5.43 -4.27
CA ALA A 33 -12.91 5.64 -3.33
C ALA A 33 -13.15 7.12 -3.00
N PHE A 34 -12.09 7.90 -2.74
CA PHE A 34 -12.21 9.35 -2.50
C PHE A 34 -12.72 10.09 -3.74
N LEU A 35 -12.19 9.75 -4.92
CA LEU A 35 -12.62 10.34 -6.19
C LEU A 35 -14.10 10.02 -6.46
N SER A 36 -14.51 8.77 -6.27
CA SER A 36 -15.91 8.33 -6.41
C SER A 36 -16.85 9.00 -5.41
N ALA A 37 -16.38 9.29 -4.20
CA ALA A 37 -17.13 10.01 -3.18
C ALA A 37 -17.18 11.53 -3.41
N GLY A 38 -16.41 12.06 -4.36
CA GLY A 38 -16.44 13.47 -4.75
C GLY A 38 -15.70 14.42 -3.81
N PHE A 39 -14.77 13.92 -2.98
CA PHE A 39 -13.95 14.78 -2.11
C PHE A 39 -12.52 14.25 -1.94
N SER A 40 -11.58 15.15 -1.68
CA SER A 40 -10.19 14.79 -1.36
C SER A 40 -10.02 14.51 0.14
N PRO A 41 -8.97 13.75 0.54
CA PRO A 41 -8.64 13.56 1.96
C PRO A 41 -8.47 14.88 2.72
N THR A 42 -7.84 15.88 2.11
CA THR A 42 -7.69 17.22 2.70
C THR A 42 -9.01 18.00 2.74
N GLY A 43 -9.93 17.74 1.82
CA GLY A 43 -11.29 18.28 1.83
C GLY A 43 -12.08 17.78 3.04
N LEU A 44 -11.93 16.50 3.40
CA LEU A 44 -12.53 15.93 4.61
C LEU A 44 -12.05 16.65 5.88
N MET A 45 -10.75 16.97 5.95
CA MET A 45 -10.13 17.63 7.12
C MET A 45 -10.62 19.06 7.35
N ARG A 46 -11.32 19.68 6.39
CA ARG A 46 -12.00 20.96 6.61
C ARG A 46 -13.22 20.83 7.51
N TRP A 47 -13.81 19.65 7.57
CA TRP A 47 -15.08 19.38 8.26
C TRP A 47 -14.93 18.49 9.48
N VAL A 48 -13.92 17.62 9.47
CA VAL A 48 -13.66 16.66 10.55
C VAL A 48 -12.24 16.87 11.06
N HIS A 49 -12.09 17.01 12.38
CA HIS A 49 -10.76 17.12 12.99
C HIS A 49 -9.92 15.88 12.64
N PRO A 50 -8.64 16.00 12.24
CA PRO A 50 -7.84 14.85 11.79
C PRO A 50 -7.80 13.67 12.77
N SER A 51 -7.83 13.93 14.08
CA SER A 51 -7.85 12.88 15.11
C SER A 51 -9.16 12.07 15.17
N LEU A 52 -10.20 12.50 14.45
CA LEU A 52 -11.50 11.83 14.35
C LEU A 52 -11.66 11.09 13.03
N VAL A 53 -10.63 11.07 12.17
CA VAL A 53 -10.57 10.26 10.95
C VAL A 53 -9.75 9.02 11.24
N ALA A 54 -10.34 7.85 10.99
CA ALA A 54 -9.69 6.57 11.21
C ALA A 54 -9.88 5.66 10.00
N SER A 55 -8.99 4.67 9.85
CA SER A 55 -9.16 3.56 8.92
C SER A 55 -9.45 2.29 9.71
N THR A 56 -10.51 1.57 9.33
CA THR A 56 -10.86 0.24 9.85
C THR A 56 -10.48 -0.87 8.88
N GLN A 57 -9.76 -0.51 7.81
CA GLN A 57 -9.35 -1.44 6.79
C GLN A 57 -8.29 -2.40 7.34
N GLY A 58 -8.42 -3.67 6.97
CA GLY A 58 -7.45 -4.70 7.30
C GLY A 58 -7.19 -5.61 6.12
N THR A 59 -6.16 -6.43 6.24
CA THR A 59 -5.82 -7.48 5.29
C THR A 59 -5.88 -8.82 6.00
N GLY A 60 -6.36 -9.88 5.34
CA GLY A 60 -6.35 -11.22 5.92
C GLY A 60 -4.93 -11.75 6.15
N MET A 61 -4.12 -11.83 5.08
CA MET A 61 -2.74 -12.33 5.15
C MET A 61 -1.66 -11.25 4.93
N GLY A 62 -2.03 -10.05 4.50
CA GLY A 62 -1.09 -8.94 4.30
C GLY A 62 -0.03 -9.19 3.23
N GLY A 63 1.19 -8.71 3.50
CA GLY A 63 2.33 -8.67 2.59
C GLY A 63 3.02 -10.02 2.36
N LEU A 64 2.35 -10.91 1.62
CA LEU A 64 2.87 -12.27 1.40
C LEU A 64 4.17 -12.32 0.60
N THR A 65 4.47 -11.32 -0.25
CA THR A 65 5.73 -11.32 -1.03
C THR A 65 6.90 -10.99 -0.11
N SER A 66 6.73 -10.01 0.77
CA SER A 66 7.71 -9.69 1.81
C SER A 66 7.90 -10.86 2.78
N MET A 67 6.81 -11.48 3.25
CA MET A 67 6.91 -12.68 4.11
C MET A 67 7.68 -13.81 3.44
N GLN A 68 7.35 -14.16 2.19
CA GLN A 68 8.06 -15.18 1.43
C GLN A 68 9.55 -14.84 1.32
N THR A 69 9.87 -13.60 0.96
CA THR A 69 11.25 -13.12 0.75
C THR A 69 12.03 -13.15 2.06
N MET A 70 11.40 -12.81 3.17
CA MET A 70 12.02 -12.91 4.49
C MET A 70 12.32 -14.37 4.85
N PHE A 71 11.34 -15.27 4.78
CA PHE A 71 11.53 -16.66 5.22
C PHE A 71 12.49 -17.43 4.33
N HIS A 72 12.31 -17.34 3.01
CA HIS A 72 13.20 -18.03 2.08
C HIS A 72 14.55 -17.33 1.95
N GLY A 73 14.58 -15.99 1.99
CA GLY A 73 15.83 -15.24 1.91
C GLY A 73 16.73 -15.51 3.11
N ASN A 74 16.17 -15.58 4.32
CA ASN A 74 16.92 -15.99 5.51
C ASN A 74 17.43 -17.43 5.39
N LEU A 75 16.60 -18.35 4.91
CA LEU A 75 16.97 -19.76 4.77
C LEU A 75 18.09 -19.98 3.74
N LEU A 76 18.07 -19.19 2.67
CA LEU A 76 18.99 -19.30 1.54
C LEU A 76 20.17 -18.32 1.60
N ASP A 77 20.30 -17.57 2.70
CA ASP A 77 21.29 -16.49 2.89
C ASP A 77 21.31 -15.47 1.72
N MET A 78 20.11 -15.15 1.21
CA MET A 78 19.94 -14.15 0.16
C MET A 78 19.82 -12.75 0.77
N ASN A 79 20.37 -11.77 0.05
CA ASN A 79 20.21 -10.37 0.42
C ASN A 79 18.72 -9.96 0.37
N LYS A 80 18.29 -9.19 1.37
CA LYS A 80 16.91 -8.72 1.54
C LYS A 80 16.89 -7.31 2.17
N PRO A 81 15.84 -6.52 1.95
CA PRO A 81 15.64 -5.26 2.67
C PRO A 81 15.67 -5.47 4.20
N ASN A 82 16.25 -4.51 4.91
CA ASN A 82 16.35 -4.56 6.38
C ASN A 82 14.99 -4.27 7.06
N ASP A 83 14.13 -3.53 6.37
CA ASP A 83 12.80 -3.06 6.78
C ASP A 83 11.66 -3.89 6.17
N ILE A 84 11.94 -5.16 5.81
CA ILE A 84 10.96 -6.07 5.21
C ILE A 84 9.86 -6.56 6.19
N LEU A 85 9.97 -6.21 7.48
CA LEU A 85 9.08 -6.62 8.58
C LEU A 85 8.28 -5.44 9.13
#